data_AF-A0A1Y2GWR5-F1
#
_entry.id   AF-A0A1Y2GWR5-F1
#
_cell.length_a   1.000
_cell.length_b   1.000
_cell.length_c   1.000
_cell.angle_alpha   90.00
_cell.angle_beta   90.00
_cell.angle_gamma   90.00
#
_symmetry.space_group_name_H-M   'P 1'
#
loop_
_entity.id
_entity.type
_entity.pdbx_description
1 polymer ?
#
loop_
_entity_poly.entity_id
_entity_poly.type
_entity_poly.pdbx_seq_one_letter_code
_entity_poly.pdbx_strand_id
1 'polypeptide(L)'
;CFNCKVTQTPLWRRTPDRKHSLCNACGLYYKQYGAHPLVPGPVTTTSTAPRSPPLMTAKQGIQCVNCLQTQTPLWRKNEAGEPICNACGLYAKLHHRDRPVTMRKAMIARRRR
;
A
#
# COMPACT_ATOMS: atom_id res chain seq x y z
N CYS A 1 -21.74 1.47 10.34
CA CYS A 1 -21.79 0.80 9.02
C CYS A 1 -22.86 -0.27 9.07
N PHE A 2 -23.78 -0.33 8.12
CA PHE A 2 -24.87 -1.31 8.14
C PHE A 2 -24.36 -2.76 8.09
N ASN A 3 -23.32 -3.03 7.29
CA ASN A 3 -22.71 -4.35 7.15
C ASN A 3 -21.83 -4.74 8.36
N CYS A 4 -20.61 -4.19 8.48
CA CYS A 4 -19.65 -4.60 9.51
C CYS A 4 -19.80 -3.90 10.89
N LYS A 5 -20.87 -3.13 11.10
CA LYS A 5 -21.18 -2.38 12.34
C LYS A 5 -20.13 -1.38 12.86
N VAL A 6 -19.02 -1.17 12.15
CA VAL A 6 -18.02 -0.15 12.53
C VAL A 6 -18.66 1.24 12.68
N THR A 7 -18.27 1.97 13.73
CA THR A 7 -18.78 3.31 14.07
C THR A 7 -17.90 4.45 13.56
N GLN A 8 -16.67 4.15 13.15
CA GLN A 8 -15.72 5.12 12.59
C GLN A 8 -15.17 4.62 11.26
N THR A 9 -15.07 5.52 10.29
CA THR A 9 -14.55 5.22 8.95
C THR A 9 -14.05 6.53 8.32
N PRO A 10 -12.95 6.52 7.54
CA PRO A 10 -12.40 7.73 6.94
C PRO A 10 -13.35 8.39 5.91
N LEU A 11 -14.30 7.62 5.38
CA LEU A 11 -15.38 8.13 4.54
C LEU A 11 -16.61 7.25 4.71
N TRP A 12 -17.77 7.87 4.89
CA TRP A 12 -19.06 7.18 4.84
C TRP A 12 -19.55 7.11 3.41
N ARG A 13 -19.91 5.91 2.95
CA ARG A 13 -20.52 5.64 1.64
C ARG A 13 -22.00 5.29 1.84
N ARG A 14 -22.82 5.45 0.81
CA ARG A 14 -24.23 5.02 0.81
C ARG A 14 -24.42 3.85 -0.16
N THR A 15 -25.34 2.95 0.16
CA THR A 15 -25.81 1.93 -0.80
C THR A 15 -26.51 2.59 -2.00
N PRO A 16 -26.59 1.93 -3.17
CA PRO A 16 -27.23 2.50 -4.37
C PRO A 16 -28.69 2.88 -4.17
N ASP A 17 -29.42 2.14 -3.32
CA ASP A 17 -30.79 2.42 -2.90
C ASP A 17 -30.89 3.60 -1.90
N ARG A 18 -29.76 4.17 -1.47
CA ARG A 18 -29.59 5.24 -0.47
C ARG A 18 -30.16 4.93 0.92
N LYS A 19 -30.63 3.72 1.20
CA LYS A 19 -31.27 3.34 2.47
C LYS A 19 -30.26 3.09 3.59
N HIS A 20 -29.03 2.68 3.26
CA HIS A 20 -28.05 2.24 4.25
C HIS A 20 -26.68 2.91 4.11
N SER A 21 -26.08 3.25 5.26
CA SER A 21 -24.74 3.83 5.34
C SER A 21 -23.67 2.75 5.56
N LEU A 22 -22.71 2.68 4.65
CA LEU A 22 -21.57 1.75 4.66
C LEU A 22 -20.26 2.47 5.01
N CYS A 23 -19.34 1.77 5.65
CA CYS A 23 -17.97 2.28 5.78
C CYS A 23 -17.25 2.29 4.43
N ASN A 24 -16.10 2.97 4.35
CA ASN A 24 -15.32 3.09 3.12
C ASN A 24 -14.95 1.71 2.56
N ALA A 25 -14.55 0.78 3.44
CA ALA A 25 -14.20 -0.59 3.06
C ALA A 25 -15.41 -1.36 2.50
N CYS A 26 -16.53 -1.41 3.24
CA CYS A 26 -17.73 -2.14 2.80
C CYS A 26 -18.35 -1.54 1.53
N GLY A 27 -18.33 -0.22 1.36
CA GLY A 27 -18.87 0.42 0.16
C GLY A 27 -18.00 0.22 -1.07
N LEU A 28 -16.67 0.20 -0.93
CA LEU A 28 -15.77 -0.13 -2.04
C LEU A 28 -15.91 -1.59 -2.46
N TYR A 29 -16.02 -2.50 -1.48
CA TYR A 29 -16.24 -3.92 -1.75
C TYR A 29 -17.55 -4.15 -2.52
N TYR A 30 -18.65 -3.55 -2.05
CA TYR A 30 -19.94 -3.66 -2.71
C TYR A 30 -19.91 -3.11 -4.16
N LYS A 31 -19.21 -1.97 -4.38
CA LYS A 31 -19.04 -1.42 -5.74
C LYS A 31 -18.26 -2.36 -6.67
N GLN A 32 -17.28 -3.09 -6.13
CA GLN A 32 -16.40 -3.95 -6.91
C GLN A 32 -17.01 -5.33 -7.21
N TYR A 33 -17.77 -5.89 -6.26
CA TYR A 33 -18.22 -7.29 -6.32
C TYR A 33 -19.75 -7.45 -6.40
N GLY A 34 -20.53 -6.37 -6.25
CA GLY A 34 -21.99 -6.42 -6.25
C GLY A 34 -22.62 -7.12 -5.04
N ALA A 35 -21.80 -7.63 -4.11
CA ALA A 35 -22.23 -8.36 -2.92
C ALA A 35 -21.63 -7.75 -1.65
N HIS A 36 -22.34 -7.87 -0.52
CA HIS A 36 -21.80 -7.53 0.79
C HIS A 36 -20.87 -8.66 1.25
N PRO A 37 -19.68 -8.35 1.81
CA PRO A 37 -18.80 -9.38 2.32
C PRO A 37 -19.45 -10.07 3.51
N LEU A 38 -19.39 -11.40 3.57
CA LEU A 38 -19.74 -12.19 4.75
C LEU A 38 -18.74 -11.84 5.85
N VAL A 39 -19.10 -10.94 6.76
CA VAL A 39 -18.25 -10.60 7.90
C VAL A 39 -18.66 -11.48 9.08
N PRO A 40 -17.78 -12.36 9.59
CA PRO A 40 -17.94 -12.89 10.93
C PRO A 40 -17.51 -11.81 11.93
N GLY A 41 -18.48 -11.30 12.69
CA GLY A 41 -18.27 -10.70 14.00
C GLY A 41 -17.65 -9.28 14.07
N PRO A 42 -17.91 -8.56 15.18
CA PRO A 42 -17.58 -7.15 15.33
C PRO A 42 -16.09 -6.96 15.57
N VAL A 43 -15.41 -6.26 14.65
CA VAL A 43 -14.10 -5.66 14.95
C VAL A 43 -14.34 -4.46 15.86
N THR A 44 -14.17 -4.67 17.16
CA THR A 44 -14.17 -3.63 18.18
C THR A 44 -13.13 -2.57 17.84
N THR A 45 -13.61 -1.34 17.88
CA THR A 45 -12.86 -0.10 17.75
C THR A 45 -11.71 -0.03 18.75
N THR A 46 -10.49 0.14 18.26
CA THR A 46 -9.48 0.95 18.97
C THR A 46 -9.07 2.09 18.05
N SER A 47 -9.51 3.29 18.44
CA SER A 47 -9.05 4.57 17.92
C SER A 47 -7.59 4.82 18.33
N THR A 48 -6.97 5.79 17.65
CA THR A 48 -5.72 6.48 18.02
C THR A 48 -4.42 5.69 17.95
N ALA A 49 -3.86 5.62 16.75
CA ALA A 49 -2.48 6.05 16.54
C ALA A 49 -2.44 6.89 15.26
N PRO A 50 -1.78 8.06 15.19
CA PRO A 50 -1.40 8.61 13.90
C PRO A 50 -0.58 7.52 13.25
N ARG A 51 -1.08 6.93 12.17
CA ARG A 51 -0.25 6.12 11.29
C ARG A 51 0.78 7.09 10.76
N SER A 52 1.92 7.17 11.45
CA SER A 52 3.18 7.55 10.85
C SER A 52 3.17 6.91 9.46
N PRO A 53 3.52 7.67 8.39
CA PRO A 53 3.66 7.05 7.07
C PRO A 53 4.44 5.77 7.27
N PRO A 54 4.02 4.62 6.70
CA PRO A 54 4.55 3.31 7.08
C PRO A 54 6.04 3.48 7.25
N LEU A 55 6.48 3.41 8.51
CA LEU A 55 7.87 3.61 8.86
C LEU A 55 8.59 2.75 7.85
N MET A 56 9.48 3.36 7.07
CA MET A 56 10.33 2.70 6.10
C MET A 56 10.82 1.44 6.79
N THR A 57 10.16 0.31 6.57
CA THR A 57 10.59 -0.97 7.08
C THR A 57 11.78 -1.25 6.20
N ALA A 58 12.92 -0.69 6.59
CA ALA A 58 14.15 -1.40 6.53
C ALA A 58 13.83 -2.73 7.21
N LYS A 59 13.41 -3.71 6.39
CA LYS A 59 13.46 -5.12 6.77
C LYS A 59 14.94 -5.30 7.05
N GLN A 60 15.31 -5.24 8.33
CA GLN A 60 16.70 -5.24 8.75
C GLN A 60 17.37 -6.43 8.07
N GLY A 61 18.31 -6.16 7.16
CA GLY A 61 19.01 -7.16 6.35
C GLY A 61 18.72 -7.20 4.84
N ILE A 62 17.67 -6.54 4.31
CA ILE A 62 17.44 -6.51 2.85
C ILE A 62 18.04 -5.25 2.23
N GLN A 63 18.90 -5.45 1.24
CA GLN A 63 19.57 -4.41 0.46
C GLN A 63 19.42 -4.70 -1.04
N CYS A 64 19.29 -3.63 -1.82
CA CYS A 64 19.19 -3.74 -3.27
C CYS A 64 20.50 -4.28 -3.86
N VAL A 65 20.47 -5.37 -4.65
CA VAL A 65 21.70 -5.91 -5.26
C VAL A 65 22.38 -4.95 -6.25
N ASN A 66 21.61 -4.10 -6.95
CA ASN A 66 22.16 -3.15 -7.92
C ASN A 66 22.73 -1.88 -7.26
N CYS A 67 22.10 -1.37 -6.19
CA CYS A 67 22.43 -0.05 -5.67
C CYS A 67 22.64 0.03 -4.16
N LEU A 68 22.62 -1.11 -3.47
CA LEU A 68 22.88 -1.31 -2.05
C LEU A 68 21.99 -0.52 -1.09
N GLN A 69 20.96 0.16 -1.61
CA GLN A 69 20.06 0.91 -0.74
C GLN A 69 19.17 -0.04 0.05
N THR A 70 19.09 0.20 1.36
CA THR A 70 18.28 -0.53 2.34
C THR A 70 16.88 0.05 2.51
N GLN A 71 16.63 1.23 1.95
CA GLN A 71 15.35 1.93 2.01
C GLN A 71 14.70 2.05 0.64
N THR A 72 13.47 1.57 0.51
CA THR A 72 12.68 1.69 -0.72
C THR A 72 11.19 1.64 -0.38
N PRO A 73 10.34 2.42 -1.08
CA PRO A 73 8.89 2.35 -0.86
C PRO A 73 8.27 1.03 -1.33
N LEU A 74 8.96 0.29 -2.21
CA LEU A 74 8.55 -1.01 -2.71
C LEU A 74 9.79 -1.85 -3.05
N TRP A 75 9.85 -3.07 -2.57
CA TRP A 75 10.84 -4.06 -3.00
C TRP A 75 10.34 -4.79 -4.24
N ARG A 76 11.22 -4.96 -5.22
CA ARG A 76 10.99 -5.74 -6.45
C ARG A 76 11.99 -6.90 -6.50
N LYS A 77 11.76 -7.86 -7.39
CA LYS A 77 12.72 -8.92 -7.71
C LYS A 77 13.20 -8.77 -9.15
N ASN A 78 14.49 -9.04 -9.40
CA ASN A 78 15.02 -9.18 -10.76
C ASN A 78 14.65 -10.56 -11.35
N GLU A 79 15.12 -10.86 -12.56
CA GLU A 79 14.88 -12.15 -13.23
C GLU A 79 15.52 -13.33 -12.48
N ALA A 80 16.61 -13.09 -11.76
CA ALA A 80 17.26 -14.06 -10.87
C ALA A 80 16.54 -14.24 -9.52
N GLY A 81 15.46 -13.49 -9.26
CA GLY A 81 14.71 -13.54 -8.01
C GLY A 81 15.31 -12.75 -6.84
N GLU A 82 16.40 -12.02 -7.07
CA GLU A 82 17.13 -11.22 -6.08
C GLU A 82 16.43 -9.90 -5.76
N PRO A 83 16.57 -9.38 -4.52
CA PRO A 83 15.91 -8.15 -4.11
C PRO A 83 16.53 -6.91 -4.76
N ILE A 84 15.70 -6.11 -5.43
CA ILE A 84 16.05 -4.79 -5.97
C ILE A 84 15.09 -3.71 -5.47
N CYS A 85 15.57 -2.47 -5.37
CA CYS A 85 14.72 -1.34 -4.99
C CYS A 85 13.78 -0.95 -6.14
N ASN A 86 12.74 -0.18 -5.81
CA ASN A 86 11.73 0.24 -6.78
C ASN A 86 12.34 1.00 -7.98
N ALA A 87 13.31 1.87 -7.70
CA ALA A 87 13.96 2.68 -8.74
C ALA A 87 14.80 1.82 -9.70
N CYS A 88 15.56 0.84 -9.19
CA CYS A 88 16.36 -0.06 -10.03
C CYS A 88 15.47 -0.97 -10.87
N GLY A 89 14.40 -1.53 -10.28
CA GLY A 89 13.47 -2.37 -11.05
C GLY A 89 12.69 -1.62 -12.12
N LEU A 90 12.29 -0.37 -11.86
CA LEU A 90 11.65 0.47 -12.88
C LEU A 90 12.62 0.87 -13.99
N TYR A 91 13.87 1.19 -13.65
CA TYR A 91 14.89 1.55 -14.64
C TYR A 91 15.22 0.37 -15.57
N ALA A 92 15.48 -0.81 -15.00
CA ALA A 92 15.79 -2.02 -15.78
C ALA A 92 14.64 -2.39 -16.72
N LYS A 93 13.38 -2.27 -16.26
CA LYS A 93 12.20 -2.53 -17.10
C LYS A 93 12.05 -1.53 -18.25
N LEU A 94 12.44 -0.28 -18.06
CA LEU A 94 12.28 0.77 -19.08
C LEU A 94 13.45 0.82 -20.07
N HIS A 95 14.67 0.57 -19.60
CA HIS A 95 15.89 0.78 -20.38
C HIS A 95 16.61 -0.52 -20.75
N HIS A 96 16.13 -1.68 -20.29
CA HIS A 96 16.76 -2.99 -20.49
C HIS A 96 18.24 -3.05 -20.05
N ARG A 97 18.61 -2.22 -19.08
CA ARG A 97 19.98 -2.05 -18.56
C ARG A 97 19.93 -1.72 -17.08
N ASP A 98 21.02 -1.99 -16.38
CA ASP A 98 21.15 -1.67 -14.96
C ASP A 98 21.18 -0.17 -14.70
N ARG A 99 20.61 0.23 -13.55
CA ARG A 99 20.57 1.63 -13.15
C ARG A 99 21.98 2.12 -12.79
N PRO A 100 22.52 3.15 -13.47
CA PRO A 100 23.85 3.65 -13.16
C PRO A 100 23.88 4.28 -11.77
N VAL A 101 25.00 4.07 -11.06
CA VAL A 101 25.20 4.52 -9.67
C VAL A 101 25.14 6.06 -9.56
N THR A 102 25.56 6.76 -10.60
CA THR A 102 25.51 8.24 -10.70
C THR A 102 24.11 8.82 -10.57
N MET A 103 23.07 8.03 -10.87
CA MET A 103 21.67 8.46 -10.74
C MET A 103 21.08 8.17 -9.36
N ARG A 104 21.83 7.52 -8.45
CA ARG A 104 21.35 7.22 -7.09
C ARG A 104 21.17 8.52 -6.31
N LYS A 105 20.00 8.68 -5.69
CA LYS A 105 19.72 9.78 -4.76
C LYS A 105 19.78 9.24 -3.34
N ALA A 106 20.47 9.94 -2.44
CA ALA A 106 20.57 9.57 -1.03
C ALA A 106 19.22 9.69 -0.30
N MET A 107 18.40 10.68 -0.66
CA MET A 107 17.10 10.92 -0.05
C MET A 107 15.94 10.47 -0.96
N ILE A 108 14.99 9.72 -0.41
CA ILE A 108 13.77 9.30 -1.11
C ILE A 108 12.75 10.44 -1.06
N ALA A 109 12.50 11.07 -2.21
CA ALA A 109 11.50 12.14 -2.32
C ALA A 109 10.07 11.59 -2.31
N ARG A 110 9.20 12.21 -1.49
CA ARG A 110 7.77 11.88 -1.43
C ARG A 110 6.98 12.81 -2.36
N ARG A 111 6.22 12.24 -3.31
CA ARG A 111 5.29 12.99 -4.16
C ARG A 111 3.90 13.01 -3.51
N ARG A 112 3.18 14.14 -3.59
CA ARG A 112 1.74 14.20 -3.25
C ARG A 112 0.97 13.39 -4.30
N ARG A 113 0.00 12.60 -3.86
CA ARG A 113 -0.90 11.80 -4.70
C ARG A 113 -2.26 12.46 -4.77
#